data_AF-A0A7L2TL20-F1
#
_entry.id   AF-A0A7L2TL20-F1
#
_cell.length_a   1.000
_cell.length_b   1.000
_cell.length_c   1.000
_cell.angle_alpha   90.00
_cell.angle_beta   90.00
_cell.angle_gamma   90.00
#
_symmetry.space_group_name_H-M   'P 1'
#
loop_
_entity.id
_entity.type
_entity.pdbx_description
1 polymer ?
#
loop_
_entity_poly.entity_id
_entity_poly.type
_entity_poly.pdbx_seq_one_letter_code
_entity_poly.pdbx_strand_id
1 'polypeptide(L)'
;ELTVLGKAQEFFQICDLEGKGFVTRQDMQRLHLELPLSLEELEKVFVTLDADGNGSLTPKEFIMGFSQFLLEQIALKNDMVQQSEGETAGPVRGEETTSGDEDEESQFSNLMDRLGAKKVLDDESDVKQLWLQLRKEEPHLLSNFEEFLVRIFSQLQEADNEKNELECALKKLVLLF
;
A
#
# COMPACT_ATOMS: atom_id res chain seq x y z
N GLU A 1 -8.60 5.94 2.67
CA GLU A 1 -7.95 5.07 3.68
C GLU A 1 -8.86 3.90 4.07
N LEU A 2 -8.83 2.80 3.31
CA LEU A 2 -9.76 1.66 3.51
C LEU A 2 -9.06 0.29 3.52
N THR A 3 -7.73 0.24 3.64
CA THR A 3 -6.95 -0.95 3.25
C THR A 3 -6.83 -2.01 4.34
N VAL A 4 -6.66 -1.64 5.61
CA VAL A 4 -6.55 -2.61 6.72
C VAL A 4 -7.91 -3.05 7.24
N LEU A 5 -8.86 -2.10 7.33
CA LEU A 5 -10.24 -2.39 7.74
C LEU A 5 -10.92 -3.35 6.77
N GLY A 6 -10.80 -3.09 5.46
CA GLY A 6 -11.37 -3.94 4.41
C GLY A 6 -10.78 -5.35 4.44
N LYS A 7 -9.45 -5.48 4.54
CA LYS A 7 -8.78 -6.78 4.62
C LYS A 7 -9.15 -7.56 5.90
N ALA A 8 -9.26 -6.89 7.04
CA ALA A 8 -9.69 -7.54 8.28
C ALA A 8 -11.17 -8.01 8.19
N GLN A 9 -12.04 -7.24 7.54
CA GLN A 9 -13.44 -7.61 7.31
C GLN A 9 -13.60 -8.79 6.35
N GLU A 10 -12.84 -8.81 5.25
CA GLU A 10 -12.82 -9.94 4.32
C GLU A 10 -12.32 -11.21 5.03
N PHE A 11 -11.25 -11.10 5.80
CA PHE A 11 -10.72 -12.22 6.56
C PHE A 11 -11.72 -12.74 7.61
N PHE A 12 -12.44 -11.83 8.28
CA PHE A 12 -13.50 -12.21 9.22
C PHE A 12 -14.60 -13.02 8.53
N GLN A 13 -15.00 -12.65 7.31
CA GLN A 13 -15.99 -13.41 6.54
C GLN A 13 -15.47 -14.79 6.11
N ILE A 14 -14.18 -14.91 5.79
CA ILE A 14 -13.55 -16.20 5.47
C ILE A 14 -13.50 -17.10 6.71
N CYS A 15 -13.28 -16.52 7.90
CA CYS A 15 -13.31 -17.25 9.16
C CYS A 15 -14.72 -17.70 9.54
N ASP A 16 -15.71 -16.81 9.38
CA ASP A 16 -17.10 -17.04 9.77
C ASP A 16 -17.94 -17.61 8.63
N LEU A 17 -17.55 -18.79 8.12
CA LEU A 17 -18.28 -19.52 7.06
C LEU A 17 -19.72 -19.85 7.45
N GLU A 18 -19.98 -19.99 8.75
CA GLU A 18 -21.29 -20.32 9.29
C GLU A 18 -22.18 -19.06 9.50
N GLY A 19 -21.65 -17.86 9.26
CA GLY A 19 -22.37 -16.59 9.38
C GLY A 19 -22.88 -16.31 10.80
N LYS A 20 -22.16 -16.80 11.81
CA LYS A 20 -22.52 -16.73 13.23
C LYS A 20 -22.37 -15.31 13.78
N GLY A 21 -21.60 -14.46 13.11
CA GLY A 21 -21.22 -13.12 13.54
C GLY A 21 -20.09 -13.10 14.57
N PHE A 22 -19.44 -14.24 14.81
CA PHE A 22 -18.28 -14.38 15.69
C PHE A 22 -17.42 -15.57 15.24
N VAL A 23 -16.10 -15.47 15.47
CA VAL A 23 -15.12 -16.50 15.08
C VAL A 23 -14.63 -17.22 16.33
N THR A 24 -14.81 -18.54 16.38
CA THR A 24 -14.31 -19.36 17.49
C THR A 24 -12.91 -19.91 17.20
N ARG A 25 -12.22 -20.44 18.23
CA ARG A 25 -10.91 -21.11 18.03
C ARG A 25 -10.96 -22.20 16.98
N GLN A 26 -12.05 -22.96 16.92
CA GLN A 26 -12.23 -24.02 15.92
C GLN A 26 -12.34 -23.45 14.50
N ASP A 27 -13.03 -22.31 14.33
CA ASP A 27 -13.15 -21.64 13.04
C ASP A 27 -11.78 -21.12 12.57
N MET A 28 -10.99 -20.56 13.49
CA MET A 28 -9.61 -20.18 13.20
C MET A 28 -8.76 -21.39 12.82
N GLN A 29 -8.76 -22.47 13.60
CA GLN A 29 -7.98 -23.68 13.31
C GLN A 29 -8.30 -24.32 11.95
N ARG A 30 -9.52 -24.16 11.43
CA ARG A 30 -9.89 -24.62 10.08
C ARG A 30 -9.11 -23.87 8.98
N LEU A 31 -8.73 -22.62 9.22
CA LEU A 31 -7.98 -21.79 8.26
C LEU A 31 -6.54 -22.26 8.05
N HIS A 32 -6.00 -23.09 8.94
CA HIS A 32 -4.72 -23.79 8.71
C HIS A 32 -4.72 -24.59 7.40
N LEU A 33 -5.90 -25.00 6.91
CA LEU A 33 -6.04 -25.73 5.65
C LEU A 33 -6.05 -24.81 4.43
N GLU A 34 -6.47 -23.56 4.61
CA GLU A 34 -6.59 -22.57 3.52
C GLU A 34 -5.43 -21.57 3.47
N LEU A 35 -4.71 -21.41 4.58
CA LEU A 35 -3.58 -20.50 4.72
C LEU A 35 -2.31 -21.25 5.12
N PRO A 36 -1.14 -20.80 4.65
CA PRO A 36 0.15 -21.39 5.01
C PRO A 36 0.61 -20.95 6.42
N LEU A 37 -0.25 -21.10 7.44
CA LEU A 37 0.04 -20.76 8.84
C LEU A 37 -0.14 -22.00 9.71
N SER A 38 0.77 -22.22 10.66
CA SER A 38 0.71 -23.33 11.60
C SER A 38 -0.37 -23.13 12.67
N LEU A 39 -0.86 -24.23 13.26
CA LEU A 39 -1.91 -24.17 14.31
C LEU A 39 -1.45 -23.33 15.50
N GLU A 40 -0.15 -23.35 15.81
CA GLU A 40 0.43 -22.56 16.89
C GLU A 40 0.44 -21.06 16.59
N GLU A 41 0.75 -20.68 15.35
CA GLU A 41 0.69 -19.28 14.91
C GLU A 41 -0.74 -18.76 14.91
N LEU A 42 -1.69 -19.60 14.49
CA LEU A 42 -3.11 -19.26 14.45
C LEU A 42 -3.71 -19.13 15.85
N GLU A 43 -3.30 -19.98 16.78
CA GLU A 43 -3.66 -19.87 18.20
C GLU A 43 -3.08 -18.59 18.82
N LYS A 44 -1.83 -18.22 18.49
CA LYS A 44 -1.22 -16.95 18.92
C LYS A 44 -2.01 -15.75 18.38
N VAL A 45 -2.38 -15.77 17.10
CA VAL A 45 -3.23 -14.73 16.53
C VAL A 45 -4.56 -14.67 17.27
N PHE A 46 -5.23 -15.81 17.48
CA PHE A 46 -6.50 -15.86 18.18
C PHE A 46 -6.41 -15.23 19.58
N VAL A 47 -5.40 -15.61 20.37
CA VAL A 47 -5.19 -15.08 21.72
C VAL A 47 -4.91 -13.58 21.71
N THR A 48 -4.18 -13.08 20.71
CA THR A 48 -3.91 -11.64 20.56
C THR A 48 -5.16 -10.86 20.16
N LEU A 49 -6.06 -11.46 19.37
CA LEU A 49 -7.32 -10.86 18.94
C LEU A 49 -8.39 -10.92 20.05
N ASP A 50 -8.39 -11.98 20.86
CA ASP A 50 -9.35 -12.27 21.94
C ASP A 50 -9.03 -11.46 23.20
N ALA A 51 -9.19 -10.14 23.10
CA ALA A 51 -8.81 -9.20 24.15
C ALA A 51 -9.61 -9.39 25.46
N ASP A 52 -10.86 -9.86 25.35
CA ASP A 52 -11.71 -10.15 26.51
C ASP A 52 -11.58 -11.60 27.01
N GLY A 53 -10.86 -12.46 26.27
CA GLY A 53 -10.59 -13.84 26.63
C GLY A 53 -11.85 -14.71 26.68
N ASN A 54 -12.91 -14.31 25.98
CA ASN A 54 -14.20 -15.00 26.01
C ASN A 54 -14.21 -16.26 25.09
N GLY A 55 -13.15 -16.46 24.30
CA GLY A 55 -13.02 -17.59 23.38
C GLY A 55 -13.78 -17.43 22.04
N SER A 56 -14.25 -16.23 21.72
CA SER A 56 -15.03 -15.85 20.54
C SER A 56 -14.67 -14.44 20.06
N LEU A 57 -14.10 -14.33 18.86
CA LEU A 57 -13.74 -13.05 18.29
C LEU A 57 -14.97 -12.39 17.65
N THR A 58 -15.36 -11.24 18.18
CA THR A 58 -16.34 -10.38 17.52
C THR A 58 -15.69 -9.63 16.35
N PRO A 59 -16.48 -9.10 15.38
CA PRO A 59 -15.92 -8.33 14.26
C PRO A 59 -15.09 -7.14 14.72
N LYS A 60 -15.45 -6.53 15.86
CA LYS A 60 -14.72 -5.39 16.43
C LYS A 60 -13.35 -5.81 16.97
N GLU A 61 -13.30 -6.89 17.75
CA GLU A 61 -12.04 -7.45 18.26
C GLU A 61 -11.15 -7.93 17.14
N PHE A 62 -11.73 -8.58 16.14
CA PHE A 62 -11.01 -9.02 14.96
C PHE A 62 -10.38 -7.82 14.24
N ILE A 63 -11.15 -6.78 13.92
CA ILE A 63 -10.64 -5.60 13.22
C ILE A 63 -9.57 -4.87 14.04
N MET A 64 -9.84 -4.61 15.32
CA MET A 64 -8.93 -3.87 16.19
C MET A 64 -7.64 -4.65 16.42
N GLY A 65 -7.76 -5.91 16.83
CA GLY A 65 -6.61 -6.76 17.08
C GLY A 65 -5.84 -7.09 15.81
N PHE A 66 -6.50 -7.25 14.66
CA PHE A 66 -5.82 -7.60 13.40
C PHE A 66 -5.07 -6.39 12.84
N SER A 67 -5.59 -5.19 13.05
CA SER A 67 -4.85 -3.96 12.76
C SER A 67 -3.58 -3.86 13.61
N GLN A 68 -3.68 -4.17 14.90
CA GLN A 68 -2.53 -4.14 15.81
C GLN A 68 -1.53 -5.25 15.52
N PHE A 69 -2.00 -6.47 15.25
CA PHE A 69 -1.19 -7.62 14.87
C PHE A 69 -0.48 -7.38 13.53
N LEU A 70 -1.13 -6.77 12.54
CA LEU A 70 -0.47 -6.37 11.30
C LEU A 70 0.60 -5.32 11.53
N LEU A 71 0.34 -4.32 12.38
CA LEU A 71 1.33 -3.31 12.74
C LEU A 71 2.54 -3.95 13.45
N GLU A 72 2.31 -4.92 14.32
CA GLU A 72 3.35 -5.64 15.05
C GLU A 72 4.13 -6.63 14.16
N GLN A 73 3.47 -7.31 13.24
CA GLN A 73 4.12 -8.19 12.25
C GLN A 73 4.88 -7.39 11.18
N ILE A 74 4.45 -6.16 10.85
CA ILE A 74 5.22 -5.24 10.01
C ILE A 74 6.46 -4.76 10.77
N ALA A 75 6.34 -4.51 12.08
CA ALA A 75 7.48 -4.18 12.93
C ALA A 75 8.48 -5.34 13.06
N LEU A 76 8.01 -6.59 13.16
CA LEU A 76 8.85 -7.78 13.28
C LEU A 76 9.38 -8.33 11.94
N LYS A 77 8.70 -8.08 10.80
CA LYS A 77 9.21 -8.46 9.47
C LYS A 77 10.37 -7.58 8.98
N ASN A 78 10.62 -6.43 9.63
CA ASN A 78 11.88 -5.70 9.45
C ASN A 78 13.10 -6.45 10.03
N ASP A 79 12.89 -7.48 10.85
CA ASP A 79 13.97 -8.24 11.51
C ASP A 79 14.39 -9.53 10.74
N MET A 80 13.73 -9.88 9.63
CA MET A 80 14.15 -11.04 8.79
C MET A 80 15.02 -10.66 7.58
N VAL A 81 15.59 -9.46 7.54
CA VAL A 81 16.62 -9.07 6.54
C VAL A 81 18.01 -8.83 7.16
N GLN A 82 18.20 -8.97 8.48
CA GLN A 82 19.53 -8.84 9.09
C GLN A 82 19.83 -9.94 10.11
N GLN A 83 20.15 -11.14 9.61
CA GLN A 83 21.14 -11.97 10.30
C GLN A 83 22.52 -11.32 10.14
N SER A 84 22.84 -10.34 11.00
CA SER A 84 24.23 -10.05 11.40
C SER A 84 24.23 -9.13 12.62
N GLU A 85 24.51 -9.76 13.77
CA GLU A 85 25.05 -9.27 15.04
C GLU A 85 25.24 -7.74 15.25
N GLY A 86 24.78 -7.24 16.40
CA GLY A 86 25.31 -5.98 16.95
C GLY A 86 24.49 -5.34 18.07
N GLU A 87 24.81 -5.70 19.30
CA GLU A 87 24.36 -5.16 20.59
C GLU A 87 24.21 -3.62 20.74
N THR A 88 23.40 -3.26 21.75
CA THR A 88 23.53 -2.11 22.68
C THR A 88 22.55 -0.94 22.52
N ALA A 89 21.55 -0.98 23.41
CA ALA A 89 21.02 0.09 24.26
C ALA A 89 20.91 1.53 23.71
N GLY A 90 19.66 2.00 23.60
CA GLY A 90 19.32 3.41 23.63
C GLY A 90 17.79 3.60 23.73
N PRO A 91 17.26 4.27 24.77
CA PRO A 91 15.83 4.50 24.91
C PRO A 91 15.43 5.78 24.17
N VAL A 92 14.46 5.71 23.26
CA VAL A 92 13.82 6.92 22.73
C VAL A 92 12.30 6.83 22.84
N ARG A 93 11.82 7.81 23.59
CA ARG A 93 10.48 8.22 23.92
C ARG A 93 9.94 9.10 22.80
N GLY A 94 8.69 8.90 22.43
CA GLY A 94 7.81 9.96 21.93
C GLY A 94 7.49 9.93 20.43
N GLU A 95 6.18 10.00 20.15
CA GLU A 95 5.54 10.74 19.05
C GLU A 95 5.67 10.09 17.67
N GLU A 96 4.60 9.41 17.22
CA GLU A 96 3.60 9.93 16.27
C GLU A 96 4.15 10.11 14.84
N THR A 97 3.35 9.64 13.87
CA THR A 97 3.42 9.86 12.42
C THR A 97 4.46 9.09 11.57
N THR A 98 3.94 8.13 10.79
CA THR A 98 4.14 7.99 9.33
C THR A 98 5.56 8.29 8.81
N SER A 99 6.41 7.28 8.66
CA SER A 99 7.73 7.42 8.02
C SER A 99 7.98 6.43 6.88
N GLY A 100 6.91 5.93 6.25
CA GLY A 100 6.97 5.22 4.96
C GLY A 100 6.37 6.02 3.79
N ASP A 101 5.47 6.97 4.08
CA ASP A 101 4.76 7.74 3.07
C ASP A 101 5.63 8.83 2.43
N GLU A 102 6.56 9.43 3.18
CA GLU A 102 7.41 10.51 2.65
C GLU A 102 8.39 10.03 1.57
N ASP A 103 8.95 8.82 1.73
CA ASP A 103 9.88 8.23 0.75
C ASP A 103 9.15 7.73 -0.51
N GLU A 104 7.90 7.26 -0.39
CA GLU A 104 7.07 6.81 -1.52
C GLU A 104 6.52 7.98 -2.33
N GLU A 105 5.99 9.00 -1.66
CA GLU A 105 5.48 10.24 -2.28
C GLU A 105 6.60 11.01 -2.99
N SER A 106 7.78 11.09 -2.36
CA SER A 106 8.92 11.81 -2.92
C SER A 106 9.48 11.12 -4.16
N GLN A 107 9.52 9.79 -4.19
CA GLN A 107 9.98 9.03 -5.35
C GLN A 107 9.01 9.17 -6.53
N PHE A 108 7.70 9.07 -6.27
CA PHE A 108 6.70 9.30 -7.30
C PHE A 108 6.74 10.76 -7.80
N SER A 109 6.80 11.75 -6.92
CA SER A 109 6.92 13.16 -7.33
C SER A 109 8.19 13.41 -8.14
N ASN A 110 9.34 12.84 -7.76
CA ASN A 110 10.58 12.99 -8.50
C ASN A 110 10.48 12.38 -9.91
N LEU A 111 9.83 11.22 -10.02
CA LEU A 111 9.51 10.60 -11.30
C LEU A 111 8.62 11.53 -12.14
N MET A 112 7.52 12.03 -11.58
CA MET A 112 6.60 12.93 -12.29
C MET A 112 7.24 14.26 -12.71
N ASP A 113 8.12 14.82 -11.87
CA ASP A 113 8.92 16.00 -12.19
C ASP A 113 9.88 15.74 -13.35
N ARG A 114 10.56 14.59 -13.34
CA ARG A 114 11.46 14.17 -14.43
C ARG A 114 10.70 13.92 -15.73
N LEU A 115 9.46 13.44 -15.64
CA LEU A 115 8.58 13.18 -16.77
C LEU A 115 7.93 14.44 -17.33
N GLY A 116 8.01 15.58 -16.63
CA GLY A 116 7.27 16.79 -17.01
C GLY A 116 5.75 16.61 -16.90
N ALA A 117 5.29 15.56 -16.22
CA ALA A 117 3.89 15.13 -16.19
C ALA A 117 2.97 16.12 -15.47
N LYS A 118 3.51 16.88 -14.50
CA LYS A 118 2.77 17.88 -13.71
C LYS A 118 2.10 18.99 -14.52
N LYS A 119 2.52 19.20 -15.77
CA LYS A 119 1.93 20.22 -16.67
C LYS A 119 0.85 19.67 -17.59
N VAL A 120 0.71 18.35 -17.61
CA VAL A 120 0.07 17.60 -18.68
C VAL A 120 -1.06 16.73 -18.13
N LEU A 121 -0.92 16.22 -16.91
CA LEU A 121 -1.99 15.53 -16.19
C LEU A 121 -2.62 16.45 -15.16
N ASP A 122 -3.96 16.51 -15.22
CA ASP A 122 -4.78 17.16 -14.19
C ASP A 122 -5.00 16.24 -12.97
N ASP A 123 -4.98 14.92 -13.18
CA ASP A 123 -5.13 13.91 -12.12
C ASP A 123 -4.04 12.84 -12.25
N GLU A 124 -3.23 12.73 -11.19
CA GLU A 124 -2.11 11.79 -11.10
C GLU A 124 -2.44 10.61 -10.16
N SER A 125 -3.64 10.58 -9.57
CA SER A 125 -4.02 9.63 -8.51
C SER A 125 -4.04 8.18 -9.00
N ASP A 126 -4.60 7.92 -10.19
CA ASP A 126 -4.62 6.58 -10.79
C ASP A 126 -3.21 6.07 -11.10
N VAL A 127 -2.36 6.93 -11.68
CA VAL A 127 -0.97 6.59 -12.04
C VAL A 127 -0.16 6.30 -10.77
N LYS A 128 -0.35 7.12 -9.74
CA LYS A 128 0.28 6.95 -8.43
C LYS A 128 -0.17 5.66 -7.75
N GLN A 129 -1.47 5.36 -7.77
CA GLN A 129 -2.00 4.13 -7.19
C GLN A 129 -1.41 2.90 -7.88
N LEU A 130 -1.35 2.91 -9.22
CA LEU A 130 -0.78 1.82 -9.99
C LEU A 130 0.73 1.64 -9.70
N TRP A 131 1.47 2.74 -9.62
CA TRP A 131 2.90 2.73 -9.30
C TRP A 131 3.17 2.14 -7.90
N LEU A 132 2.39 2.55 -6.90
CA LEU A 132 2.49 2.02 -5.53
C LEU A 132 2.12 0.53 -5.46
N GLN A 133 1.09 0.11 -6.20
CA GLN A 133 0.67 -1.29 -6.24
C GLN A 133 1.74 -2.17 -6.89
N LEU A 134 2.27 -1.76 -8.05
CA LEU A 134 3.35 -2.47 -8.74
C LEU A 134 4.61 -2.58 -7.88
N ARG A 135 4.97 -1.52 -7.15
CA ARG A 135 6.10 -1.54 -6.23
C ARG A 135 5.94 -2.55 -5.10
N LYS A 136 4.71 -2.81 -4.63
CA LYS A 136 4.41 -3.72 -3.51
C LYS A 136 4.21 -5.17 -3.95
N GLU A 137 3.59 -5.39 -5.11
CA GLU A 137 3.22 -6.73 -5.58
C GLU A 137 4.28 -7.31 -6.52
N GLU A 138 4.78 -6.51 -7.48
CA GLU A 138 5.64 -6.99 -8.58
C GLU A 138 6.69 -5.94 -8.98
N PRO A 139 7.80 -5.83 -8.23
CA PRO A 139 8.83 -4.80 -8.47
C PRO A 139 9.53 -4.93 -9.82
N HIS A 140 9.50 -6.12 -10.43
CA HIS A 140 10.07 -6.36 -11.77
C HIS A 140 9.24 -5.72 -12.88
N LEU A 141 7.93 -5.53 -12.67
CA LEU A 141 7.04 -4.89 -13.63
C LEU A 141 7.02 -3.36 -13.47
N LEU A 142 7.44 -2.86 -12.30
CA LEU A 142 7.58 -1.43 -12.04
C LEU A 142 8.50 -0.74 -13.05
N SER A 143 9.64 -1.35 -13.39
CA SER A 143 10.57 -0.77 -14.36
C SER A 143 9.97 -0.64 -15.76
N ASN A 144 9.20 -1.65 -16.20
CA ASN A 144 8.48 -1.58 -17.48
C ASN A 144 7.41 -0.49 -17.46
N PHE A 145 6.73 -0.33 -16.32
CA PHE A 145 5.74 0.71 -16.15
C PHE A 145 6.35 2.12 -16.16
N GLU A 146 7.46 2.32 -15.45
CA GLU A 146 8.21 3.59 -15.47
C GLU A 146 8.69 3.94 -16.89
N GLU A 147 9.23 2.97 -17.63
CA GLU A 147 9.64 3.17 -19.02
C GLU A 147 8.44 3.54 -19.92
N PHE A 148 7.29 2.89 -19.71
CA PHE A 148 6.05 3.23 -20.40
C PHE A 148 5.60 4.66 -20.09
N LEU A 149 5.62 5.07 -18.82
CA LEU A 149 5.29 6.44 -18.42
C LEU A 149 6.25 7.44 -19.10
N VAL A 150 7.56 7.20 -19.07
CA VAL A 150 8.55 8.03 -19.79
C VAL A 150 8.15 8.26 -21.24
N ARG A 151 7.75 7.19 -21.93
CA ARG A 151 7.39 7.27 -23.34
C ARG A 151 6.08 8.00 -23.60
N ILE A 152 5.06 7.80 -22.77
CA ILE A 152 3.76 8.45 -22.92
C ILE A 152 3.87 9.95 -22.61
N PHE A 153 4.50 10.31 -21.50
CA PHE A 153 4.65 11.73 -21.13
C PHE A 153 5.54 12.49 -22.09
N SER A 154 6.61 11.87 -22.60
CA SER A 154 7.46 12.49 -23.62
C SER A 154 6.68 12.82 -24.89
N GLN A 155 5.85 11.89 -25.38
CA GLN A 155 5.01 12.12 -26.55
C GLN A 155 3.94 13.17 -26.30
N LEU A 156 3.34 13.18 -25.10
CA LEU A 156 2.30 14.13 -24.76
C LEU A 156 2.86 15.55 -24.59
N GLN A 157 4.07 15.67 -24.04
CA GLN A 157 4.80 16.94 -23.95
C GLN A 157 5.20 17.46 -25.34
N GLU A 158 5.66 16.58 -26.24
CA GLU A 158 5.96 16.94 -27.63
C GLU A 158 4.72 17.47 -28.34
N ALA A 159 3.59 16.77 -28.23
CA ALA A 159 2.33 17.19 -28.82
C ALA A 159 1.81 18.54 -28.27
N ASP A 160 1.95 18.80 -26.96
CA ASP A 160 1.58 20.09 -26.37
C ASP A 160 2.50 21.22 -26.86
N ASN A 161 3.80 20.97 -26.96
CA ASN A 161 4.75 21.93 -27.51
C ASN A 161 4.41 22.28 -28.96
N GLU A 162 4.14 21.28 -29.81
CA GLU A 162 3.72 21.50 -31.20
C GLU A 162 2.42 22.32 -31.29
N LYS A 163 1.43 22.00 -30.45
CA LYS A 163 0.17 22.78 -30.36
C LYS A 163 0.46 24.24 -30.01
N ASN A 164 1.31 24.48 -29.02
CA ASN A 164 1.66 25.82 -28.57
C ASN A 164 2.44 26.60 -29.64
N GLU A 165 3.35 25.95 -30.36
CA GLU A 165 4.05 26.55 -31.49
C GLU A 165 3.11 26.94 -32.62
N LEU A 166 2.19 26.04 -33.00
CA LEU A 166 1.17 26.31 -34.01
C LEU A 166 0.24 27.45 -33.60
N GLU A 167 -0.23 27.48 -32.34
CA GLU A 167 -1.03 28.59 -31.82
C GLU A 167 -0.27 29.92 -31.88
N CYS A 168 1.02 29.92 -31.53
CA CYS A 168 1.86 31.12 -31.57
C CYS A 168 2.04 31.62 -33.01
N ALA A 169 2.28 30.70 -33.97
CA ALA A 169 2.37 31.02 -35.38
C ALA A 169 1.05 31.60 -35.93
N LEU A 170 -0.10 31.00 -35.57
CA LEU A 170 -1.41 31.48 -35.95
C LEU A 170 -1.72 32.86 -35.36
N LYS A 171 -1.44 33.10 -34.08
CA LYS A 171 -1.61 34.42 -33.44
C LYS A 171 -0.78 35.49 -34.15
N LYS A 172 0.47 35.18 -34.51
CA LYS A 172 1.33 36.09 -35.29
C LYS A 172 0.77 36.37 -36.68
N LEU A 173 0.26 35.35 -37.37
CA LEU A 173 -0.38 35.52 -38.67
C LEU A 173 -1.62 36.41 -38.58
N VAL A 174 -2.49 36.19 -37.59
CA VAL A 174 -3.68 37.02 -37.37
C VAL A 174 -3.32 38.48 -37.04
N LEU A 175 -2.19 38.73 -36.36
CA LEU A 175 -1.72 40.09 -36.07
C LEU A 175 -1.05 40.78 -37.28
N LEU A 176 -0.65 40.03 -38.31
CA LEU A 176 -0.04 40.54 -39.53
C LEU A 176 -1.06 40.87 -40.63
N PHE A 177 -2.32 40.47 -40.45
CA PHE A 177 -3.47 40.78 -41.33
C PHE A 177 -4.40 41.80 -40.67
#